data_AF-A0A662MLL6-F1
#
_entry.id   AF-A0A662MLL6-F1
#
_cell.length_a   1.000
_cell.length_b   1.000
_cell.length_c   1.000
_cell.angle_alpha   90.00
_cell.angle_beta   90.00
_cell.angle_gamma   90.00
#
_symmetry.space_group_name_H-M   'P 1'
#
loop_
_entity.id
_entity.type
_entity.pdbx_description
1 polymer ?
#
loop_
_entity_poly.entity_id
_entity_poly.type
_entity_poly.pdbx_seq_one_letter_code
_entity_poly.pdbx_strand_id
1 'polypeptide(L)' 'MAKLFASETAVRAAVNGVQIHGGYGFTKEYPVERFFRDVKLYTIGEGTSEVQRRVIAKRLEL' A
#
# COMPACT_ATOMS: atom_id res chain seq x y z
N MET A 1 -4.42 1.61 -13.90
CA MET A 1 -3.74 2.76 -13.26
C MET A 1 -4.28 3.05 -11.86
N ALA A 2 -5.61 3.22 -11.68
CA ALA A 2 -6.21 3.50 -10.37
C ALA A 2 -5.78 2.56 -9.23
N LYS A 3 -5.88 1.24 -9.42
CA LYS A 3 -5.48 0.24 -8.41
C LYS A 3 -4.03 0.41 -7.97
N LEU A 4 -3.10 0.49 -8.93
CA LEU A 4 -1.67 0.68 -8.67
C LEU A 4 -1.44 1.93 -7.80
N PHE A 5 -1.95 3.08 -8.24
CA PHE A 5 -1.79 4.34 -7.55
C PHE A 5 -2.38 4.32 -6.13
N ALA A 6 -3.63 3.86 -5.98
CA ALA A 6 -4.30 3.81 -4.68
C ALA A 6 -3.59 2.85 -3.71
N SER A 7 -3.18 1.67 -4.19
CA SER A 7 -2.49 0.67 -3.36
C SER A 7 -1.15 1.16 -2.81
N GLU A 8 -0.29 1.73 -3.65
CA GLU A 8 1.02 2.23 -3.22
C GLU A 8 0.89 3.48 -2.34
N THR A 9 -0.11 4.33 -2.62
CA THR A 9 -0.43 5.48 -1.77
C THR A 9 -0.89 5.05 -0.39
N ALA A 10 -1.76 4.03 -0.28
CA ALA A 10 -2.23 3.50 1.00
C ALA A 10 -1.08 2.92 1.82
N VAL A 11 -0.16 2.19 1.19
CA VAL A 11 1.06 1.68 1.86
C VAL A 11 1.90 2.83 2.41
N ARG A 12 2.18 3.86 1.59
CA ARG A 12 2.95 5.03 2.04
C ARG A 12 2.28 5.76 3.20
N ALA A 13 0.97 5.96 3.12
CA ALA A 13 0.21 6.63 4.18
C ALA A 13 0.27 5.84 5.50
N ALA A 14 0.09 4.52 5.47
CA ALA A 14 0.15 3.70 6.67
C ALA A 14 1.55 3.63 7.29
N VAL A 15 2.60 3.55 6.44
CA VAL A 15 4.00 3.62 6.90
C VAL A 15 4.28 4.93 7.62
N ASN A 16 3.88 6.06 7.01
CA ASN A 16 4.03 7.37 7.63
C ASN A 16 3.23 7.47 8.94
N GLY A 17 2.02 6.89 8.96
CA GLY A 17 1.19 6.84 10.16
C GLY A 17 1.91 6.18 11.33
N VAL A 18 2.48 4.98 11.12
CA VAL A 18 3.26 4.29 12.15
C VAL A 18 4.47 5.12 12.58
N GLN A 19 5.20 5.70 11.62
CA GLN A 19 6.38 6.52 11.89
C GLN A 19 6.06 7.74 12.77
N ILE A 20 4.94 8.42 12.52
CA ILE A 20 4.48 9.59 13.31
C ILE A 20 4.19 9.19 14.76
N HIS A 21 3.62 8.01 14.99
CA HIS A 21 3.30 7.51 16.33
C HIS A 21 4.52 6.89 17.03
N GLY A 22 5.67 6.76 16.36
CA GLY A 22 6.88 6.16 16.91
C GLY A 22 6.65 4.70 17.36
N GLY A 23 7.23 4.32 18.50
CA GLY A 23 7.05 2.97 19.06
C GLY A 23 5.60 2.60 19.35
N TYR A 24 4.78 3.58 19.76
CA TYR A 24 3.34 3.38 19.98
C TYR A 24 2.59 3.09 18.68
N GLY A 25 3.13 3.46 17.51
CA GLY A 25 2.57 3.12 16.21
C GLY A 25 2.58 1.62 15.91
N PHE A 26 3.33 0.82 16.68
CA PHE A 26 3.39 -0.63 16.57
C PHE A 26 2.56 -1.35 17.65
N THR A 27 1.94 -0.63 18.58
CA THR A 27 1.08 -1.23 19.61
C THR A 27 -0.37 -1.27 19.15
N LYS A 28 -1.16 -2.20 19.69
CA LYS A 28 -2.60 -2.34 19.37
C LYS A 28 -3.48 -1.25 20.00
N GLU A 29 -2.89 -0.31 20.74
CA GLU A 29 -3.61 0.80 21.36
C GLU A 29 -4.09 1.81 20.32
N TYR A 30 -3.36 1.94 19.21
CA TYR A 30 -3.74 2.81 18.08
C TYR A 30 -4.05 1.96 16.84
N PRO A 31 -5.06 2.34 16.05
CA PRO A 31 -5.47 1.56 14.86
C PRO A 31 -4.43 1.55 13.73
N VAL A 32 -3.40 2.40 13.82
CA VAL A 32 -2.39 2.59 12.76
C VAL A 32 -1.56 1.33 12.50
N GLU A 33 -1.31 0.51 13.53
CA GLU A 33 -0.64 -0.79 13.36
C GLU A 33 -1.44 -1.74 12.47
N ARG A 34 -2.77 -1.73 12.62
CA ARG A 34 -3.68 -2.55 11.84
C ARG A 34 -3.68 -2.10 10.39
N PHE A 35 -3.78 -0.80 10.14
CA PHE A 35 -3.70 -0.27 8.79
C PHE A 35 -2.37 -0.61 8.13
N PHE A 36 -1.26 -0.54 8.85
CA PHE A 36 0.06 -0.92 8.33
C PHE A 36 0.14 -2.39 7.88
N ARG A 37 -0.54 -3.30 8.58
CA ARG A 37 -0.65 -4.72 8.19
C ARG A 37 -1.59 -4.91 7.00
N ASP A 38 -2.79 -4.33 7.05
CA ASP A 38 -3.85 -4.57 6.08
C ASP A 38 -3.46 -4.08 4.67
N VAL A 39 -2.82 -2.90 4.57
CA VAL A 39 -2.44 -2.31 3.28
C VAL A 39 -1.40 -3.14 2.51
N LYS A 40 -0.70 -4.09 3.15
CA LYS A 40 0.27 -4.96 2.46
C LYS A 40 -0.39 -5.84 1.41
N LEU A 41 -1.66 -6.21 1.61
CA LEU A 41 -2.40 -6.99 0.62
C LEU A 41 -2.62 -6.19 -0.67
N TYR A 42 -2.75 -4.85 -0.59
CA TYR A 42 -3.15 -4.04 -1.75
C TYR A 42 -2.13 -4.04 -2.89
N THR A 43 -0.84 -4.23 -2.59
CA THR A 43 0.23 -4.33 -3.60
C THR A 43 0.43 -5.75 -4.11
N ILE A 44 -0.31 -6.75 -3.59
CA ILE A 44 -0.15 -8.18 -3.92
C ILE A 44 -1.43 -8.74 -4.54
N GLY A 45 -2.57 -8.59 -3.86
CA GLY A 45 -3.88 -9.09 -4.28
C GLY A 45 -4.38 -8.44 -5.57
N GLU A 46 -5.23 -9.18 -6.30
CA GLU A 46 -5.79 -8.77 -7.60
C GLU A 46 -4.71 -8.33 -8.63
N GLY A 47 -3.53 -8.96 -8.54
CA GLY A 47 -2.35 -8.68 -9.34
C GLY A 47 -1.39 -7.70 -8.67
N THR A 48 -0.12 -8.09 -8.57
CA THR A 48 0.92 -7.31 -7.89
C THR A 48 1.16 -5.94 -8.54
N SER A 49 1.81 -5.02 -7.84
CA SER A 49 2.17 -3.71 -8.41
C SER A 49 2.96 -3.82 -9.73
N GLU A 50 3.85 -4.80 -9.86
CA GLU A 50 4.63 -5.08 -11.07
C GLU A 50 3.72 -5.57 -12.20
N VAL A 51 2.78 -6.47 -11.90
CA VAL A 51 1.79 -6.94 -12.88
C VAL A 51 0.93 -5.77 -13.36
N GLN A 52 0.49 -4.90 -12.45
CA GLN A 52 -0.29 -3.71 -12.79
C GLN A 52 0.52 -2.74 -13.68
N ARG A 53 1.80 -2.49 -13.37
CA ARG A 53 2.70 -1.70 -14.22
C ARG A 53 2.82 -2.31 -15.62
N ARG A 54 3.03 -3.63 -15.73
CA ARG A 54 3.11 -4.33 -17.02
C ARG A 54 1.81 -4.23 -17.82
N VAL A 55 0.65 -4.39 -17.18
CA VAL A 55 -0.66 -4.23 -17.85
C VAL A 55 -0.87 -2.81 -18.34
N ILE A 56 -0.45 -1.81 -17.57
CA ILE A 56 -0.52 -0.39 -17.96
C ILE A 56 0.40 -0.12 -19.16
N ALA A 57 1.66 -0.56 -19.12
CA ALA A 57 2.61 -0.41 -20.23
C ALA A 57 2.04 -1.01 -21.52
N LYS A 58 1.54 -2.26 -21.46
CA LYS A 58 0.89 -2.92 -22.59
C LYS A 58 -0.30 -2.12 -23.16
N ARG A 59 -1.10 -1.46 -22.31
CA ARG A 59 -2.25 -0.63 -22.74
C ARG A 59 -1.82 0.70 -23.37
N LEU A 60 -0.61 1.16 -23.08
CA LEU A 60 -0.02 2.38 -23.65
C LEU A 60 0.87 2.06 -24.87
N GLU A 61 0.93 0.80 -25.31
CA GLU A 61 1.79 0.33 -26.40
C GLU A 61 3.29 0.61 -26.15
N LEU A 62 3.67 0.60 -24.86
CA LEU A 62 5.05 0.69 -24.38
C LEU A 62 5.66 -0.69 -24.12
#